data_AF-A0A2D6XN86-F1
#
_entry.id   AF-A0A2D6XN86-F1
#
_cell.length_a   1.000
_cell.length_b   1.000
_cell.length_c   1.000
_cell.angle_alpha   90.00
_cell.angle_beta   90.00
_cell.angle_gamma   90.00
#
_symmetry.space_group_name_H-M   'P 1'
#
loop_
_entity.id
_entity.type
_entity.pdbx_description
1 polymer ?
#
loop_
_entity_poly.entity_id
_entity_poly.type
_entity_poly.pdbx_seq_one_letter_code
_entity_poly.pdbx_strand_id
1 'polypeptide(L)' 'MKNNFDYVGENFAHEVRSVHYNNKKRKKGIYGNASTKEIKELKEEGIETEIIPWVDDREN' A
#
# COMPACT_ATOMS: atom_id res chain seq x y z
N MET A 1 0.86 -7.75 -18.74
CA MET A 1 0.75 -7.92 -17.28
C MET A 1 0.26 -6.60 -16.67
N LYS A 2 -1.05 -6.32 -16.65
CA LYS A 2 -1.57 -5.00 -16.19
C LYS A 2 -2.85 -5.03 -15.35
N ASN A 3 -3.42 -6.21 -15.05
CA ASN A 3 -4.80 -6.27 -14.53
C ASN A 3 -4.95 -6.82 -13.10
N ASN A 4 -3.85 -7.14 -12.41
CA ASN A 4 -3.89 -7.85 -11.12
C ASN A 4 -3.69 -6.95 -9.90
N PHE A 5 -3.43 -5.65 -10.11
CA PHE A 5 -3.24 -4.69 -9.05
C PHE A 5 -4.07 -3.44 -9.30
N ASP A 6 -4.74 -2.95 -8.25
CA ASP A 6 -5.54 -1.73 -8.31
C ASP A 6 -4.74 -0.57 -7.71
N TYR A 7 -4.61 0.53 -8.47
CA TYR A 7 -3.96 1.75 -7.99
C TYR A 7 -4.92 2.53 -7.09
N VAL A 8 -4.52 2.77 -5.84
CA VAL A 8 -5.34 3.45 -4.83
C VAL A 8 -4.87 4.88 -4.50
N GLY A 9 -3.83 5.36 -5.18
CA GLY A 9 -3.29 6.71 -4.96
C GLY A 9 -2.76 6.89 -3.54
N GLU A 10 -2.98 8.07 -2.97
CA GLU A 10 -2.55 8.43 -1.59
C GLU A 10 -3.33 7.70 -0.49
N ASN A 11 -4.40 6.98 -0.84
CA ASN A 11 -5.20 6.21 0.12
C ASN A 11 -4.64 4.82 0.41
N PHE A 12 -3.37 4.56 0.07
CA PHE A 12 -2.76 3.24 0.23
C PHE A 12 -2.86 2.72 1.66
N ALA A 13 -2.46 3.53 2.65
CA ALA A 13 -2.46 3.10 4.05
C ALA A 13 -3.86 2.71 4.55
N HIS A 14 -4.88 3.50 4.19
CA HIS A 14 -6.27 3.21 4.55
C HIS A 14 -6.77 1.91 3.89
N GLU A 15 -6.50 1.74 2.59
CA GLU A 15 -6.97 0.58 1.83
C GLU A 15 -6.32 -0.71 2.32
N VAL A 16 -5.02 -0.66 2.64
CA VAL A 16 -4.30 -1.82 3.18
C VAL A 16 -4.83 -2.21 4.56
N ARG A 17 -5.02 -1.25 5.47
CA ARG A 17 -5.66 -1.49 6.78
C ARG A 17 -7.04 -2.09 6.63
N SER A 18 -7.85 -1.55 5.71
CA SER A 18 -9.18 -2.06 5.41
C SER A 18 -9.13 -3.51 4.93
N VAL A 19 -8.17 -3.89 4.09
CA VAL A 19 -8.01 -5.29 3.66
C VAL A 19 -7.58 -6.19 4.82
N HIS A 20 -6.65 -5.72 5.66
CA HIS A 20 -6.13 -6.48 6.80
C HIS A 20 -7.21 -6.73 7.87
N TYR A 21 -7.88 -5.69 8.36
CA TYR A 21 -8.87 -5.81 9.44
C TYR A 21 -10.22 -6.33 8.96
N ASN A 22 -10.67 -5.94 7.77
CA ASN A 22 -12.00 -6.30 7.27
C ASN A 22 -12.02 -7.68 6.59
N ASN A 23 -10.89 -8.41 6.62
CA ASN A 23 -10.66 -9.70 5.95
C ASN A 23 -11.24 -9.74 4.52
N LYS A 24 -11.19 -8.57 3.87
CA LYS A 24 -11.83 -8.37 2.58
C LYS A 24 -10.93 -9.04 1.57
N LYS A 25 -11.29 -10.26 1.16
CA LYS A 25 -10.57 -11.00 0.12
C LYS A 25 -10.65 -10.20 -1.18
N ARG A 26 -9.66 -9.33 -1.41
CA ARG A 26 -9.48 -8.70 -2.72
C ARG A 26 -8.92 -9.75 -3.66
N LYS A 27 -9.51 -9.83 -4.84
CA LYS A 27 -9.03 -10.70 -5.93
C LYS A 27 -7.73 -10.18 -6.56
N LYS A 28 -7.32 -8.96 -6.21
CA LYS A 28 -6.21 -8.20 -6.79
C LYS A 28 -5.44 -7.52 -5.67
N GLY A 29 -4.12 -7.41 -5.82
CA GLY A 29 -3.32 -6.59 -4.91
C GLY A 29 -3.63 -5.11 -5.08
N ILE A 30 -3.15 -4.28 -4.17
CA ILE A 30 -3.26 -2.82 -4.29
C ILE A 30 -1.88 -2.20 -4.24
N TYR A 31 -1.69 -1.10 -4.94
CA TYR A 31 -0.48 -0.29 -4.87
C TYR A 31 -0.86 1.19 -4.87
N GLY A 32 -0.06 2.01 -4.24
CA GLY A 32 -0.34 3.43 -4.12
C GLY A 32 0.81 4.18 -3.50
N ASN A 33 0.57 5.45 -3.23
CA ASN A 33 1.51 6.31 -2.54
C ASN A 33 1.20 6.27 -1.04
N ALA A 34 2.24 6.15 -0.25
CA ALA A 34 2.21 6.33 1.18
C ALA A 34 3.47 7.08 1.62
N SER A 35 3.36 7.82 2.70
CA SER A 35 4.51 8.41 3.36
C SER A 35 5.33 7.34 4.09
N THR A 36 6.61 7.62 4.33
CA THR A 36 7.48 6.77 5.15
C THR A 36 6.91 6.54 6.56
N LYS A 37 6.22 7.53 7.12
CA LYS A 37 5.51 7.41 8.40
C LYS A 37 4.40 6.36 8.31
N GLU A 38 3.53 6.44 7.31
CA GLU A 38 2.45 5.47 7.12
C GLU A 38 2.98 4.06 6.89
N ILE A 39 4.02 3.89 6.07
CA ILE A 39 4.65 2.58 5.86
C ILE A 39 5.16 1.99 7.19
N LYS A 40 5.78 2.83 8.04
CA LYS A 40 6.25 2.40 9.35
C LYS A 40 5.08 1.98 10.25
N GLU A 41 4.01 2.77 10.31
CA GLU A 41 2.81 2.44 11.08
C GLU A 41 2.19 1.11 10.62
N LEU A 42 2.06 0.90 9.31
CA LEU A 42 1.55 -0.36 8.75
C LEU A 42 2.41 -1.55 9.20
N LYS A 43 3.74 -1.41 9.16
CA LYS A 43 4.65 -2.46 9.62
C LYS A 43 4.51 -2.74 11.13
N GLU A 44 4.33 -1.70 11.94
CA GLU A 44 4.08 -1.83 13.39
C GLU A 44 2.73 -2.49 13.69
N GLU A 45 1.74 -2.30 12.83
CA GLU A 45 0.44 -3.00 12.88
C GLU A 45 0.52 -4.47 12.43
N GLY A 46 1.68 -4.94 11.93
CA GLY A 46 1.85 -6.30 11.40
C GLY A 46 1.34 -6.46 9.97
N ILE A 47 1.20 -5.35 9.24
CA ILE A 47 0.82 -5.33 7.84
C ILE A 47 2.10 -5.35 6.99
N GLU A 48 2.28 -6.41 6.18
CA GLU A 48 3.40 -6.51 5.25
C GLU A 48 3.19 -5.60 4.04
N THR A 49 4.12 -4.65 3.85
CA THR A 49 4.14 -3.74 2.71
C THR A 49 5.53 -3.67 2.10
N GLU A 50 5.61 -3.72 0.78
CA GLU A 50 6.87 -3.59 0.03
C GLU A 50 6.96 -2.20 -0.60
N ILE A 51 8.10 -1.54 -0.41
CA ILE A 51 8.40 -0.26 -1.07
C ILE A 51 9.09 -0.58 -2.38
N ILE A 52 8.54 -0.07 -3.48
CA ILE A 52 9.14 -0.27 -4.79
C ILE A 52 10.06 0.92 -5.13
N PRO A 53 11.35 0.69 -5.41
CA PRO A 53 12.36 1.75 -5.53
C PRO A 53 12.19 2.69 -6.73
N TRP A 54 11.29 2.40 -7.68
CA TRP A 54 11.02 3.32 -8.79
C TRP A 54 10.14 4.52 -8.40
N VAL A 55 9.64 4.57 -7.15
CA VAL A 55 8.81 5.70 -6.65
C VAL A 55 9.65 6.74 -5.89
N ASP A 56 10.98 6.61 -5.95
CA ASP A 56 11.93 7.59 -5.44
C ASP A 56 12.05 8.78 -6.42
N ASP A 57 10.98 9.54 -6.55
CA ASP A 57 10.96 10.82 -7.29
C ASP A 57 10.29 11.91 -6.43
N ARG A 58 10.67 11.95 -5.15
CA ARG A 58 10.38 13.07 -4.25
C ARG A 58 11.62 13.44 -3.42
N GLU A 59 12.74 13.73 -4.09
CA GLU A 59 13.73 14.72 -3.61
C GLU A 59 14.48 15.33 -4.81
N ASN A 60 13.87 16.31 -5.49
CA ASN A 60 14.55 17.54 -5.93
C ASN A 60 13.54 18.66 -6.22
#